data_AF-B8DQ64-F1
#
_entry.id   AF-B8DQ64-F1
#
_cell.length_a   1.000
_cell.length_b   1.000
_cell.length_c   1.000
_cell.angle_alpha   90.00
_cell.angle_beta   90.00
_cell.angle_gamma   90.00
#
_symmetry.space_group_name_H-M   'P 1'
#
loop_
_entity.id
_entity.type
_entity.pdbx_description
1 polymer ?
#
loop_
_entity_poly.entity_id
_entity_poly.type
_entity_poly.pdbx_seq_one_letter_code
_entity_poly.pdbx_strand_id
1 'polypeptide(L)'
;MLIHSKSSFMKGLLLMGSFCAVFFMIFMPLFPGDGGKAMNGLEYSDDLFNKLSKGSSYFIPEVQKRVDPLKGKTVEVAYTSKKAEDAAKVFAAAGITATADGATLKVQGDLGTLLAAAVADADAMYKNDGKAVAARYAGMDHMVVMEAWWEGLNPMIKALQKNKMVEEANVVDAVLKRAVETGYNFYGIPAAKVMDKMGVMVGLLLFYVLYTVWYGFAIFELFDGVGLTMKKSKIKQEA
;
A
#
# COMPACT_ATOMS: atom_id res chain seq x y z
N MET A 1 49.81 15.67 -8.98
CA MET A 1 48.77 16.63 -9.38
C MET A 1 47.42 15.92 -9.28
N LEU A 2 46.49 16.42 -8.45
CA LEU A 2 45.24 15.74 -8.09
C LEU A 2 44.24 15.61 -9.25
N ILE A 3 44.42 16.39 -10.32
CA ILE A 3 43.62 16.34 -11.54
C ILE A 3 44.52 15.81 -12.66
N HIS A 4 44.17 14.64 -13.20
CA HIS A 4 44.91 13.94 -14.25
C HIS A 4 44.37 14.31 -15.64
N SER A 5 43.05 14.35 -15.80
CA SER A 5 42.36 14.79 -17.02
C SER A 5 41.50 16.02 -16.73
N LYS A 6 41.96 17.20 -17.15
CA LYS A 6 41.21 18.46 -16.98
C LYS A 6 39.86 18.44 -17.70
N SER A 7 39.79 17.76 -18.85
CA SER A 7 38.56 17.66 -19.66
C SER A 7 37.50 16.79 -18.97
N SER A 8 37.86 15.56 -18.56
CA SER A 8 36.94 14.66 -17.84
C SER A 8 36.52 15.28 -16.51
N PHE A 9 37.45 15.89 -15.77
CA PHE A 9 37.14 16.55 -14.50
C PHE A 9 36.14 17.70 -14.66
N MET A 10 36.32 18.56 -15.68
CA MET A 10 35.38 19.67 -15.94
C MET A 10 33.99 19.17 -16.34
N LYS A 11 33.91 18.12 -17.18
CA LYS A 11 32.64 17.48 -17.54
C LYS A 11 31.94 16.91 -16.32
N GLY A 12 32.67 16.15 -15.49
CA GLY A 12 32.15 15.62 -14.23
C GLY A 12 31.65 16.71 -13.29
N LEU A 13 32.39 17.82 -13.17
CA LEU A 13 31.98 18.96 -12.34
C LEU A 13 30.71 19.64 -12.86
N LEU A 14 30.60 19.85 -14.18
CA LEU A 14 29.40 20.43 -14.80
C LEU A 14 28.19 19.49 -14.64
N LEU A 15 28.36 18.19 -14.89
CA LEU A 15 27.31 17.19 -14.70
C LEU A 15 26.87 17.10 -13.24
N MET A 16 27.82 17.10 -12.29
CA MET A 16 27.52 17.05 -10.86
C MET A 16 26.84 18.35 -10.38
N GLY A 17 27.32 19.51 -10.82
CA GLY A 17 26.73 20.80 -10.46
C GLY A 17 25.29 20.94 -10.94
N SER A 18 25.04 20.57 -12.21
CA SER A 18 23.68 20.58 -12.77
C SER A 18 22.78 19.49 -12.15
N PHE A 19 23.32 18.32 -11.80
CA PHE A 19 22.60 17.30 -11.04
C PHE A 19 22.18 17.84 -9.66
N CYS A 20 23.11 18.43 -8.91
CA CYS A 20 22.83 19.02 -7.60
C CYS A 20 21.75 20.10 -7.70
N ALA A 21 21.77 20.95 -8.74
CA ALA A 21 20.72 21.93 -8.96
C ALA A 21 19.34 21.28 -9.09
N VAL A 22 19.21 20.22 -9.91
CA VAL A 22 17.96 19.47 -10.05
C VAL A 22 17.57 18.77 -8.74
N PHE A 23 18.54 18.16 -8.04
CA PHE A 23 18.32 17.56 -6.73
C PHE A 23 17.70 18.55 -5.75
N PHE A 24 18.27 19.76 -5.61
CA PHE A 24 17.71 20.79 -4.75
C PHE A 24 16.32 21.24 -5.21
N MET A 25 16.08 21.34 -6.52
CA MET A 25 14.75 21.67 -7.05
C MET A 25 13.70 20.60 -6.71
N ILE A 26 14.07 19.31 -6.65
CA ILE A 26 13.13 18.24 -6.23
C ILE A 26 12.65 18.44 -4.79
N PHE A 27 13.50 18.93 -3.89
CA PHE A 27 13.14 19.21 -2.50
C PHE A 27 12.41 20.55 -2.30
N MET A 28 12.38 21.42 -3.32
CA MET A 28 11.63 22.66 -3.25
C MET A 28 10.12 22.41 -3.47
N PRO A 29 9.24 23.21 -2.83
CA PRO A 29 7.79 23.08 -2.97
C PRO A 29 7.32 23.66 -4.31
N LEU A 30 7.67 23.00 -5.42
CA LEU A 30 7.42 23.46 -6.79
C LEU A 30 6.21 22.78 -7.44
N PHE A 31 5.70 21.69 -6.85
CA PHE A 31 4.63 20.90 -7.43
C PHE A 31 3.28 21.22 -6.80
N PRO A 32 2.18 21.15 -7.57
CA PRO A 32 0.84 21.35 -7.04
C PRO A 32 0.41 20.14 -6.20
N GLY A 33 -0.06 20.38 -4.99
CA GLY A 33 -0.68 19.39 -4.12
C GLY A 33 -2.18 19.63 -3.91
N ASP A 34 -2.83 18.68 -3.25
CA ASP A 34 -4.26 18.79 -2.93
C ASP A 34 -4.54 19.98 -2.00
N GLY A 35 -5.68 20.65 -2.24
CA GLY A 35 -6.09 21.81 -1.44
C GLY A 35 -5.22 23.05 -1.61
N GLY A 36 -4.44 23.15 -2.70
CA GLY A 36 -3.61 24.31 -3.02
C GLY A 36 -2.29 24.37 -2.24
N LYS A 37 -1.94 23.30 -1.52
CA LYS A 37 -0.63 23.19 -0.87
C LYS A 37 0.44 22.88 -1.90
N ALA A 38 1.58 23.56 -1.82
CA ALA A 38 2.73 23.21 -2.63
C ALA A 38 3.44 21.99 -2.02
N MET A 39 3.82 21.04 -2.86
CA MET A 39 4.52 19.80 -2.50
C MET A 39 5.89 19.76 -3.15
N ASN A 40 6.81 19.06 -2.51
CA ASN A 40 8.08 18.71 -3.16
C ASN A 40 7.86 17.55 -4.16
N GLY A 41 8.85 17.30 -5.02
CA GLY A 41 8.74 16.30 -6.09
C GLY A 41 8.58 14.86 -5.58
N LEU A 42 9.10 14.55 -4.38
CA LEU A 42 8.94 13.23 -3.76
C LEU A 42 7.52 13.05 -3.21
N GLU A 43 7.00 14.05 -2.50
CA GLU A 43 5.62 14.07 -1.99
C GLU A 43 4.61 13.98 -3.12
N TYR A 44 4.81 14.76 -4.19
CA TYR A 44 3.94 14.70 -5.37
C TYR A 44 3.94 13.32 -6.03
N SER A 45 5.13 12.71 -6.17
CA SER A 45 5.25 11.39 -6.75
C SER A 45 4.57 10.34 -5.88
N ASP A 46 4.83 10.34 -4.58
CA ASP A 46 4.22 9.42 -3.62
C ASP A 46 2.69 9.54 -3.60
N ASP A 47 2.17 10.75 -3.49
CA ASP A 47 0.74 11.05 -3.55
C ASP A 47 0.11 10.53 -4.85
N LEU A 48 0.73 10.81 -6.00
CA LEU A 48 0.27 10.32 -7.30
C LEU A 48 0.23 8.78 -7.32
N PHE A 49 1.32 8.11 -6.90
CA PHE A 49 1.38 6.65 -6.89
C PHE A 49 0.39 6.03 -5.91
N ASN A 50 0.13 6.66 -4.76
CA ASN A 50 -0.87 6.21 -3.80
C ASN A 50 -2.29 6.31 -4.36
N LYS A 51 -2.64 7.42 -5.00
CA LYS A 51 -3.94 7.60 -5.68
C LYS A 51 -4.14 6.61 -6.82
N LEU A 52 -3.07 6.32 -7.58
CA LEU A 52 -3.07 5.32 -8.65
C LEU A 52 -3.19 3.88 -8.11
N SER A 53 -2.46 3.58 -7.03
CA SER A 53 -2.51 2.28 -6.36
C SER A 53 -3.92 2.01 -5.82
N LYS A 54 -4.58 3.03 -5.25
CA LYS A 54 -6.00 2.98 -4.92
C LYS A 54 -6.84 2.72 -6.17
N GLY A 55 -6.69 3.50 -7.24
CA GLY A 55 -7.45 3.25 -8.48
C GLY A 55 -7.34 1.82 -9.02
N SER A 56 -6.16 1.20 -8.89
CA SER A 56 -5.89 -0.16 -9.39
C SER A 56 -6.28 -1.28 -8.43
N SER A 57 -6.51 -1.00 -7.14
CA SER A 57 -6.74 -2.03 -6.11
C SER A 57 -8.21 -2.22 -5.74
N TYR A 58 -9.13 -1.73 -6.58
CA TYR A 58 -10.56 -1.84 -6.32
C TYR A 58 -11.11 -3.24 -6.65
N PHE A 59 -10.83 -4.19 -5.76
CA PHE A 59 -11.20 -5.61 -5.90
C PHE A 59 -12.51 -5.98 -5.20
N ILE A 60 -13.14 -5.03 -4.50
CA ILE A 60 -14.35 -5.25 -3.70
C ILE A 60 -15.48 -5.95 -4.49
N PRO A 61 -15.80 -5.57 -5.75
CA PRO A 61 -16.83 -6.28 -6.52
C PRO A 61 -16.48 -7.73 -6.83
N GLU A 62 -15.20 -8.04 -7.02
CA GLU A 62 -14.71 -9.41 -7.23
C GLU A 62 -14.82 -10.23 -5.94
N VAL A 63 -14.45 -9.62 -4.81
CA VAL A 63 -14.54 -10.25 -3.48
C VAL A 63 -16.00 -10.54 -3.13
N GLN A 64 -16.93 -9.60 -3.39
CA GLN A 64 -18.36 -9.78 -3.13
C GLN A 64 -18.90 -11.02 -3.86
N LYS A 65 -18.50 -11.23 -5.12
CA LYS A 65 -18.88 -12.43 -5.89
C LYS A 65 -18.35 -13.74 -5.31
N ARG A 66 -17.23 -13.70 -4.57
CA ARG A 66 -16.69 -14.87 -3.84
C ARG A 66 -17.43 -15.12 -2.53
N VAL A 67 -18.03 -14.09 -1.94
CA VAL A 67 -18.83 -14.19 -0.72
C VAL A 67 -20.25 -14.69 -1.01
N ASP A 68 -20.85 -14.32 -2.14
CA ASP A 68 -22.23 -14.68 -2.47
C ASP A 68 -22.55 -16.19 -2.38
N PRO A 69 -21.67 -17.13 -2.81
CA PRO A 69 -21.89 -18.57 -2.66
C PRO A 69 -21.92 -19.08 -1.21
N LEU A 70 -21.46 -18.28 -0.25
CA LEU A 70 -21.42 -18.64 1.18
C LEU A 70 -22.67 -18.20 1.95
N LYS A 71 -23.63 -17.52 1.31
CA LYS A 71 -24.91 -17.16 1.96
C LYS A 71 -25.64 -18.42 2.43
N GLY A 72 -26.07 -18.42 3.69
CA GLY A 72 -26.69 -19.56 4.35
C GLY A 72 -25.71 -20.58 4.94
N LYS A 73 -24.40 -20.46 4.71
CA LYS A 73 -23.41 -21.35 5.35
C LYS A 73 -23.19 -20.93 6.80
N THR A 74 -23.71 -21.74 7.71
CA THR A 74 -23.52 -21.51 9.15
C THR A 74 -22.17 -22.03 9.60
N VAL A 75 -21.45 -21.24 10.39
CA VAL A 75 -20.21 -21.61 11.07
C VAL A 75 -20.38 -21.48 12.57
N GLU A 76 -19.67 -22.32 13.32
CA GLU A 76 -19.51 -22.20 14.76
C GLU A 76 -18.03 -22.43 15.10
N VAL A 77 -17.36 -21.37 15.53
CA VAL A 77 -15.91 -21.36 15.76
C VAL A 77 -15.56 -20.55 17.00
N ALA A 78 -14.55 -21.00 17.72
CA ALA A 78 -13.97 -20.29 18.85
C ALA A 78 -12.45 -20.18 18.66
N TYR A 79 -11.90 -18.98 18.84
CA TYR A 79 -10.49 -18.71 18.64
C TYR A 79 -10.04 -17.47 19.43
N THR A 80 -8.72 -17.30 19.57
CA THR A 80 -8.14 -16.14 20.26
C THR A 80 -8.02 -14.96 19.30
N SER A 81 -8.44 -13.77 19.74
CA SER A 81 -8.31 -12.50 19.04
C SER A 81 -7.77 -11.43 19.98
N LYS A 82 -6.91 -10.52 19.50
CA LYS A 82 -6.39 -9.41 20.30
C LYS A 82 -7.47 -8.37 20.63
N LYS A 83 -8.50 -8.27 19.79
CA LYS A 83 -9.63 -7.34 19.93
C LYS A 83 -10.95 -8.09 19.98
N ALA A 84 -11.01 -9.16 20.78
CA ALA A 84 -12.18 -10.02 20.88
C ALA A 84 -13.46 -9.22 21.24
N GLU A 85 -13.39 -8.27 22.16
CA GLU A 85 -14.55 -7.45 22.55
C GLU A 85 -15.07 -6.56 21.42
N ASP A 86 -14.18 -5.86 20.71
CA ASP A 86 -14.57 -4.99 19.59
C ASP A 86 -15.08 -5.81 18.41
N ALA A 87 -14.40 -6.93 18.08
CA ALA A 87 -14.85 -7.86 17.05
C ALA A 87 -16.22 -8.47 17.39
N ALA A 88 -16.47 -8.82 18.65
CA ALA A 88 -17.78 -9.31 19.08
C ALA A 88 -18.88 -8.26 18.86
N LYS A 89 -18.64 -7.00 19.20
CA LYS A 89 -19.60 -5.89 18.97
C LYS A 89 -19.87 -5.68 17.48
N VAL A 90 -18.82 -5.65 16.66
CA VAL A 90 -18.93 -5.48 15.20
C VAL A 90 -19.66 -6.65 14.56
N PHE A 91 -19.34 -7.88 14.93
CA PHE A 91 -19.98 -9.08 14.38
C PHE A 91 -21.45 -9.18 14.82
N ALA A 92 -21.75 -8.84 16.08
CA ALA A 92 -23.12 -8.76 16.58
C ALA A 92 -23.97 -7.73 15.83
N ALA A 93 -23.42 -6.54 15.59
CA ALA A 93 -24.09 -5.52 14.78
C ALA A 93 -24.27 -5.94 13.31
N ALA A 94 -23.40 -6.82 12.79
CA ALA A 94 -23.58 -7.47 11.49
C ALA A 94 -24.59 -8.63 11.49
N GLY A 95 -25.29 -8.88 12.61
CA GLY A 95 -26.33 -9.92 12.73
C GLY A 95 -25.79 -11.32 13.05
N ILE A 96 -24.55 -11.42 13.54
CA ILE A 96 -23.89 -12.69 13.86
C ILE A 96 -23.79 -12.86 15.38
N THR A 97 -24.10 -14.05 15.89
CA THR A 97 -23.94 -14.33 17.32
C THR A 97 -22.45 -14.38 17.65
N ALA A 98 -21.92 -13.32 18.25
CA ALA A 98 -20.51 -13.23 18.63
C ALA A 98 -20.37 -12.82 20.10
N THR A 99 -19.58 -13.57 20.86
CA THR A 99 -19.33 -13.31 22.28
C THR A 99 -17.84 -13.35 22.58
N ALA A 100 -17.36 -12.38 23.35
CA ALA A 100 -16.00 -12.35 23.86
C ALA A 100 -15.95 -12.87 25.29
N ASP A 101 -14.98 -13.73 25.57
CA ASP A 101 -14.61 -14.21 26.91
C ASP A 101 -13.10 -13.99 27.07
N GLY A 102 -12.73 -12.84 27.65
CA GLY A 102 -11.36 -12.34 27.63
C GLY A 102 -10.83 -12.21 26.20
N ALA A 103 -9.76 -12.95 25.87
CA ALA A 103 -9.18 -12.98 24.54
C ALA A 103 -9.84 -13.98 23.59
N THR A 104 -10.80 -14.80 24.06
CA THR A 104 -11.48 -15.80 23.24
C THR A 104 -12.73 -15.21 22.61
N LEU A 105 -12.77 -15.18 21.28
CA LEU A 105 -13.93 -14.83 20.50
C LEU A 105 -14.64 -16.10 20.05
N LYS A 106 -15.93 -16.22 20.39
CA LYS A 106 -16.83 -17.28 19.89
C LYS A 106 -17.76 -16.66 18.86
N VAL A 107 -17.87 -17.28 17.69
CA VAL A 107 -18.68 -16.79 16.56
C VAL A 107 -19.57 -17.91 16.06
N GLN A 108 -20.86 -17.63 15.97
CA GLN A 108 -21.87 -18.53 15.44
C GLN A 108 -22.82 -17.78 14.51
N GLY A 109 -23.01 -18.28 13.29
CA GLY A 109 -23.96 -17.69 12.34
C GLY A 109 -23.56 -17.88 10.88
N ASP A 110 -24.27 -17.19 10.01
CA ASP A 110 -24.07 -17.23 8.55
C ASP A 110 -22.77 -16.51 8.15
N LEU A 111 -21.81 -17.27 7.63
CA LEU A 111 -20.51 -16.76 7.19
C LEU A 111 -20.65 -15.80 5.99
N GLY A 112 -21.55 -16.07 5.05
CA GLY A 112 -21.80 -15.18 3.93
C GLY A 112 -22.35 -13.82 4.39
N THR A 113 -23.22 -13.81 5.41
CA THR A 113 -23.73 -12.58 6.02
C THR A 113 -22.61 -11.80 6.73
N LEU A 114 -21.79 -12.48 7.53
CA LEU A 114 -20.63 -11.87 8.21
C LEU A 114 -19.68 -11.20 7.20
N LEU A 115 -19.30 -11.93 6.14
CA LEU A 115 -18.34 -11.45 5.16
C LEU A 115 -18.94 -10.36 4.25
N ALA A 116 -20.23 -10.43 3.93
CA ALA A 116 -20.89 -9.36 3.17
C ALA A 116 -20.91 -8.04 3.94
N ALA A 117 -21.11 -8.08 5.27
CA ALA A 117 -21.01 -6.90 6.12
C ALA A 117 -19.58 -6.33 6.13
N ALA A 118 -18.56 -7.17 6.30
CA ALA A 118 -17.16 -6.76 6.23
C ALA A 118 -16.80 -6.10 4.88
N VAL A 119 -17.29 -6.68 3.76
CA VAL A 119 -17.09 -6.12 2.41
C VAL A 119 -17.81 -4.78 2.25
N ALA A 120 -19.02 -4.62 2.81
CA ALA A 120 -19.78 -3.38 2.74
C ALA A 120 -19.13 -2.23 3.55
N ASP A 121 -18.50 -2.54 4.68
CA ASP A 121 -17.72 -1.56 5.44
C ASP A 121 -16.41 -1.22 4.75
N ALA A 122 -15.70 -2.23 4.25
CA ALA A 122 -14.51 -2.04 3.45
C ALA A 122 -14.76 -1.15 2.24
N ASP A 123 -15.91 -1.30 1.56
CA ASP A 123 -16.30 -0.47 0.41
C ASP A 123 -16.62 0.98 0.81
N ALA A 124 -17.31 1.18 1.94
CA ALA A 124 -17.54 2.51 2.49
C ALA A 124 -16.20 3.19 2.84
N MET A 125 -15.29 2.47 3.51
CA MET A 125 -13.95 2.97 3.80
C MET A 125 -13.15 3.26 2.53
N TYR A 126 -13.23 2.40 1.52
CA TYR A 126 -12.59 2.63 0.23
C TYR A 126 -13.07 3.91 -0.44
N LYS A 127 -14.34 4.27 -0.23
CA LYS A 127 -14.97 5.49 -0.74
C LYS A 127 -14.80 6.69 0.20
N ASN A 128 -13.99 6.56 1.25
CA ASN A 128 -13.74 7.55 2.29
C ASN A 128 -15.01 7.94 3.07
N ASP A 129 -15.98 7.03 3.18
CA ASP A 129 -17.23 7.20 3.91
C ASP A 129 -17.18 6.50 5.28
N GLY A 130 -16.23 6.90 6.12
CA GLY A 130 -16.10 6.39 7.48
C GLY A 130 -17.29 6.75 8.38
N LYS A 131 -18.05 7.79 8.01
CA LYS A 131 -19.26 8.18 8.73
C LYS A 131 -20.35 7.13 8.59
N ALA A 132 -20.55 6.58 7.39
CA ALA A 132 -21.50 5.48 7.18
C ALA A 132 -21.10 4.24 7.98
N VAL A 133 -19.81 3.92 8.08
CA VAL A 133 -19.32 2.82 8.92
C VAL A 133 -19.63 3.09 10.39
N ALA A 134 -19.19 4.22 10.94
CA ALA A 134 -19.44 4.57 12.34
C ALA A 134 -20.93 4.54 12.70
N ALA A 135 -21.82 4.97 11.79
CA ALA A 135 -23.27 4.95 11.99
C ALA A 135 -23.83 3.52 12.15
N ARG A 136 -23.27 2.52 11.47
CA ARG A 136 -23.67 1.10 11.61
C ARG A 136 -23.30 0.51 12.97
N TYR A 137 -22.31 1.09 13.66
CA TYR A 137 -21.74 0.58 14.90
C TYR A 137 -21.91 1.54 16.09
N ALA A 138 -23.07 2.18 16.19
CA ALA A 138 -23.43 3.07 17.30
C ALA A 138 -22.43 4.21 17.57
N GLY A 139 -21.80 4.72 16.50
CA GLY A 139 -20.81 5.80 16.59
C GLY A 139 -19.40 5.34 16.97
N MET A 140 -19.14 4.02 17.01
CA MET A 140 -17.78 3.49 17.14
C MET A 140 -16.88 4.08 16.05
N ASP A 141 -15.64 4.42 16.42
CA ASP A 141 -14.69 4.94 15.46
C ASP A 141 -14.46 3.96 14.30
N HIS A 142 -14.60 4.46 13.08
CA HIS A 142 -14.46 3.69 11.85
C HIS A 142 -13.12 2.94 11.70
N MET A 143 -12.00 3.46 12.24
CA MET A 143 -10.73 2.73 12.22
C MET A 143 -10.74 1.59 13.22
N VAL A 144 -11.33 1.80 14.40
CA VAL A 144 -11.55 0.72 15.38
C VAL A 144 -12.43 -0.38 14.80
N VAL A 145 -13.48 -0.04 14.04
CA VAL A 145 -14.33 -1.03 13.33
C VAL A 145 -13.50 -1.85 12.33
N MET A 146 -12.66 -1.21 11.53
CA MET A 146 -11.81 -1.91 10.56
C MET A 146 -10.76 -2.81 11.22
N GLU A 147 -10.16 -2.35 12.31
CA GLU A 147 -9.26 -3.17 13.12
C GLU A 147 -9.98 -4.38 13.75
N ALA A 148 -11.22 -4.19 14.22
CA ALA A 148 -12.05 -5.26 14.73
C ALA A 148 -12.40 -6.31 13.65
N TRP A 149 -12.71 -5.86 12.42
CA TRP A 149 -12.85 -6.76 11.28
C TRP A 149 -11.58 -7.57 11.03
N TRP A 150 -10.41 -6.93 11.04
CA TRP A 150 -9.14 -7.60 10.78
C TRP A 150 -8.77 -8.59 11.89
N GLU A 151 -8.79 -8.14 13.15
CA GLU A 151 -8.43 -8.95 14.32
C GLU A 151 -9.46 -10.05 14.62
N GLY A 152 -10.70 -9.91 14.16
CA GLY A 152 -11.72 -10.97 14.22
C GLY A 152 -11.55 -12.00 13.10
N LEU A 153 -11.44 -11.56 11.84
CA LEU A 153 -11.42 -12.48 10.68
C LEU A 153 -10.08 -13.18 10.48
N ASN A 154 -8.95 -12.53 10.77
CA ASN A 154 -7.62 -13.13 10.55
C ASN A 154 -7.40 -14.45 11.33
N PRO A 155 -7.63 -14.53 12.66
CA PRO A 155 -7.54 -15.80 13.39
C PRO A 155 -8.65 -16.80 13.00
N MET A 156 -9.80 -16.34 12.50
CA MET A 156 -10.88 -17.21 12.01
C MET A 156 -10.41 -18.11 10.85
N ILE A 157 -9.52 -17.62 9.97
CA ILE A 157 -8.97 -18.41 8.86
C ILE A 157 -8.38 -19.74 9.37
N LYS A 158 -7.53 -19.68 10.40
CA LYS A 158 -6.93 -20.88 11.00
C LYS A 158 -7.96 -21.76 11.70
N ALA A 159 -8.97 -21.17 12.33
CA ALA A 159 -10.05 -21.92 12.99
C ALA A 159 -10.87 -22.72 11.97
N LEU A 160 -11.26 -22.10 10.85
CA LEU A 160 -11.99 -22.75 9.76
C LEU A 160 -11.16 -23.86 9.10
N GLN A 161 -9.87 -23.63 8.86
CA GLN A 161 -8.96 -24.65 8.33
C GLN A 161 -8.86 -25.89 9.24
N LYS A 162 -8.79 -25.70 10.56
CA LYS A 162 -8.80 -26.80 11.54
C LYS A 162 -10.11 -27.59 11.51
N ASN A 163 -11.22 -26.93 11.20
CA ASN A 163 -12.53 -27.55 11.01
C ASN A 163 -12.73 -28.13 9.60
N LYS A 164 -11.67 -28.23 8.78
CA LYS A 164 -11.69 -28.72 7.39
C LYS A 164 -12.52 -27.86 6.42
N MET A 165 -12.83 -26.61 6.80
CA MET A 165 -13.55 -25.61 5.99
C MET A 165 -12.56 -24.74 5.21
N VAL A 166 -11.75 -25.36 4.35
CA VAL A 166 -10.62 -24.69 3.68
C VAL A 166 -11.10 -23.72 2.59
N GLU A 167 -12.17 -24.05 1.87
CA GLU A 167 -12.74 -23.18 0.85
C GLU A 167 -13.29 -21.89 1.48
N GLU A 168 -14.02 -22.03 2.58
CA GLU A 168 -14.53 -20.90 3.36
C GLU A 168 -13.39 -20.05 3.92
N ALA A 169 -12.35 -20.67 4.47
CA ALA A 169 -11.16 -19.97 4.97
C ALA A 169 -10.47 -19.14 3.88
N ASN A 170 -10.42 -19.65 2.64
CA ASN A 170 -9.85 -18.92 1.50
C ASN A 170 -10.69 -17.70 1.10
N VAL A 171 -12.03 -17.78 1.25
CA VAL A 171 -12.89 -16.62 1.02
C VAL A 171 -12.71 -15.58 2.14
N VAL A 172 -12.60 -16.01 3.40
CA VAL A 172 -12.26 -15.11 4.52
C VAL A 172 -10.93 -14.40 4.28
N ASP A 173 -9.89 -15.12 3.86
CA ASP A 173 -8.57 -14.55 3.52
C ASP A 173 -8.66 -13.54 2.36
N ALA A 174 -9.47 -13.85 1.34
CA ALA A 174 -9.71 -12.93 0.23
C ALA A 174 -10.43 -11.64 0.68
N VAL A 175 -11.43 -11.75 1.55
CA VAL A 175 -12.12 -10.59 2.15
C VAL A 175 -11.15 -9.75 2.98
N LEU A 176 -10.33 -10.40 3.81
CA LEU A 176 -9.34 -9.72 4.64
C LEU A 176 -8.34 -8.92 3.79
N LYS A 177 -7.65 -9.58 2.87
CA LYS A 177 -6.53 -8.98 2.11
C LYS A 177 -6.97 -8.05 1.00
N ARG A 178 -8.11 -8.33 0.35
CA ARG A 178 -8.53 -7.59 -0.86
C ARG A 178 -9.65 -6.59 -0.62
N ALA A 179 -10.35 -6.67 0.52
CA ALA A 179 -11.36 -5.70 0.92
C ALA A 179 -10.98 -4.98 2.21
N VAL A 180 -10.84 -5.69 3.35
CA VAL A 180 -10.64 -5.04 4.67
C VAL A 180 -9.33 -4.26 4.72
N GLU A 181 -8.20 -4.88 4.37
CA GLU A 181 -6.89 -4.22 4.36
C GLU A 181 -6.83 -3.09 3.33
N THR A 182 -7.41 -3.27 2.16
CA THR A 182 -7.41 -2.24 1.12
C THR A 182 -8.30 -1.06 1.49
N GLY A 183 -9.48 -1.31 2.07
CA GLY A 183 -10.37 -0.29 2.60
C GLY A 183 -9.73 0.54 3.72
N TYR A 184 -9.02 -0.12 4.64
CA TYR A 184 -8.28 0.54 5.71
C TYR A 184 -7.10 1.36 5.18
N ASN A 185 -6.20 0.74 4.40
CA ASN A 185 -4.95 1.35 3.94
C ASN A 185 -5.18 2.52 2.98
N PHE A 186 -6.23 2.48 2.17
CA PHE A 186 -6.54 3.54 1.21
C PHE A 186 -7.53 4.58 1.72
N TYR A 187 -8.00 4.49 2.97
CA TYR A 187 -8.89 5.48 3.54
C TYR A 187 -8.24 6.87 3.57
N GLY A 188 -9.01 7.90 3.20
CA GLY A 188 -8.55 9.29 3.12
C GLY A 188 -7.85 9.66 1.80
N ILE A 189 -7.44 8.68 0.99
CA ILE A 189 -6.78 8.92 -0.30
C ILE A 189 -7.83 9.04 -1.41
N PRO A 190 -7.80 10.05 -2.30
CA PRO A 190 -8.74 10.10 -3.42
C PRO A 190 -8.31 9.10 -4.51
N ALA A 191 -9.26 8.40 -5.14
CA ALA A 191 -8.92 7.47 -6.20
C ALA A 191 -8.59 8.21 -7.51
N ALA A 192 -7.50 7.85 -8.17
CA ALA A 192 -7.17 8.32 -9.52
C ALA A 192 -7.03 7.13 -10.48
N LYS A 193 -7.55 7.28 -11.71
CA LYS A 193 -7.37 6.24 -12.74
C LYS A 193 -5.99 6.36 -13.38
N VAL A 194 -5.34 5.22 -13.56
CA VAL A 194 -4.02 5.13 -14.23
C VAL A 194 -4.05 5.73 -15.63
N MET A 195 -5.12 5.47 -16.40
CA MET A 195 -5.25 5.97 -17.78
C MET A 195 -5.25 7.50 -17.86
N ASP A 196 -5.77 8.18 -16.83
CA ASP A 196 -5.86 9.65 -16.81
C ASP A 196 -4.51 10.31 -16.44
N LYS A 197 -3.56 9.54 -15.89
CA LYS A 197 -2.25 10.02 -15.41
C LYS A 197 -1.06 9.35 -16.10
N MET A 198 -1.30 8.57 -17.15
CA MET A 198 -0.28 7.77 -17.84
C MET A 198 0.92 8.60 -18.32
N GLY A 199 0.68 9.80 -18.87
CA GLY A 199 1.75 10.68 -19.32
C GLY A 199 2.69 11.14 -18.20
N VAL A 200 2.14 11.47 -17.03
CA VAL A 200 2.92 11.87 -15.85
C VAL A 200 3.71 10.68 -15.31
N MET A 201 3.09 9.50 -15.24
CA MET A 201 3.75 8.27 -14.76
C MET A 201 4.94 7.88 -15.65
N VAL A 202 4.75 7.86 -16.97
CA VAL A 202 5.84 7.57 -17.93
C VAL A 202 6.93 8.64 -17.81
N GLY A 203 6.55 9.91 -17.66
CA GLY A 203 7.48 11.01 -17.44
C GLY A 203 8.33 10.82 -16.17
N LEU A 204 7.71 10.46 -15.03
CA LEU A 204 8.41 10.18 -13.77
C LEU A 204 9.37 9.00 -13.89
N LEU A 205 8.96 7.92 -14.57
CA LEU A 205 9.83 6.76 -14.79
C LEU A 205 11.04 7.10 -15.67
N LEU A 206 10.80 7.79 -16.79
CA LEU A 206 11.88 8.25 -17.67
C LEU A 206 12.82 9.21 -16.92
N PHE A 207 12.25 10.15 -16.15
CA PHE A 207 13.02 11.05 -15.31
C PHE A 207 13.89 10.29 -14.32
N TYR A 208 13.33 9.32 -13.59
CA TYR A 208 14.07 8.49 -12.63
C TYR A 208 15.27 7.78 -13.28
N VAL A 209 15.06 7.14 -14.43
CA VAL A 209 16.14 6.44 -15.16
C VAL A 209 17.21 7.42 -15.63
N LEU A 210 16.81 8.53 -16.26
CA LEU A 210 17.76 9.54 -16.73
C LEU A 210 18.52 10.19 -15.58
N TYR A 211 17.84 10.50 -14.48
CA TYR A 211 18.41 11.13 -13.29
C TYR A 211 19.44 10.22 -12.61
N THR A 212 19.14 8.93 -12.46
CA THR A 212 20.07 7.95 -11.88
C THR A 212 21.30 7.72 -12.76
N VAL A 213 21.10 7.60 -14.08
CA VAL A 213 22.20 7.47 -15.04
C VAL A 213 23.05 8.74 -15.08
N TRP A 214 22.43 9.92 -15.05
CA TRP A 214 23.11 11.21 -15.02
C TRP A 214 24.04 11.34 -13.81
N TYR A 215 23.57 10.99 -12.62
CA TYR A 215 24.41 10.93 -11.42
C TYR A 215 25.60 9.98 -11.58
N GLY A 216 25.34 8.79 -12.13
CA GLY A 216 26.38 7.78 -12.41
C GLY A 216 27.49 8.32 -13.32
N PHE A 217 27.11 8.98 -14.43
CA PHE A 217 28.08 9.60 -15.34
C PHE A 217 28.82 10.78 -14.69
N ALA A 218 28.16 11.56 -13.85
CA ALA A 218 28.81 12.66 -13.12
C ALA A 218 29.95 12.14 -12.23
N ILE A 219 29.71 11.08 -11.45
CA ILE A 219 30.73 10.42 -10.62
C ILE A 219 31.81 9.80 -11.51
N PHE A 220 31.43 9.07 -12.56
CA PHE A 220 32.36 8.40 -13.46
C PHE A 220 33.38 9.38 -14.06
N GLU A 221 32.93 10.51 -14.60
CA GLU A 221 33.79 11.53 -15.19
C GLU A 221 34.66 12.26 -14.16
N LEU A 222 34.16 12.47 -12.93
CA LEU A 222 34.97 13.01 -11.83
C LEU A 222 36.10 12.05 -11.46
N PHE A 223 35.82 10.75 -11.35
CA PHE A 223 36.80 9.72 -11.03
C PHE A 223 37.83 9.52 -12.14
N ASP A 224 37.40 9.52 -13.41
CA ASP A 224 38.32 9.53 -14.55
C ASP A 224 39.20 10.80 -14.53
N GLY A 225 38.61 11.96 -14.20
CA GLY A 225 39.29 13.24 -14.05
C GLY A 225 40.43 13.24 -13.02
N VAL A 226 40.27 12.54 -11.90
CA VAL A 226 41.31 12.39 -10.86
C VAL A 226 42.25 11.20 -11.08
N GLY A 227 42.03 10.40 -12.14
CA GLY A 227 42.89 9.28 -12.52
C GLY A 227 42.49 7.91 -11.95
N LEU A 228 41.31 7.80 -11.31
CA LEU A 228 40.71 6.53 -10.88
C LEU A 228 39.95 5.89 -12.05
N THR A 229 40.69 5.52 -13.09
CA THR A 229 40.10 5.01 -14.32
C THR A 229 39.77 3.52 -14.18
N MET A 230 38.58 3.09 -14.60
CA MET A 230 38.18 1.68 -14.69
C MET A 230 38.80 1.00 -15.93
N LYS A 231 40.11 1.19 -16.17
CA LYS A 231 40.85 0.47 -17.21
C LYS A 231 41.46 -0.79 -16.60
N LYS A 232 41.29 -1.92 -17.29
CA LYS A 232 41.91 -3.20 -16.90
C LYS A 232 43.41 -2.97 -16.70
N SER A 233 43.93 -3.30 -15.51
CA SER A 233 45.37 -3.20 -15.24
C SER A 233 46.12 -4.01 -16.30
N LYS A 234 47.09 -3.39 -16.98
CA LYS A 234 47.98 -4.13 -17.88
C LYS A 234 48.74 -5.12 -17.01
N ILE A 235 48.54 -6.42 -17.25
CA ILE A 235 49.33 -7.48 -16.63
C ILE A 235 50.80 -7.17 -16.95
N LYS A 236 51.60 -6.86 -15.92
CA LYS A 236 53.05 -6.78 -16.08
C LYS A 236 53.52 -8.20 -16.40
N GLN A 237 53.96 -8.44 -17.63
CA GLN A 237 54.88 -9.54 -17.88
C GLN A 237 56.24 -9.09 -17.33
N GLU A 238 56.69 -9.75 -16.29
CA GLU A 238 58.09 -9.68 -15.86
C GLU A 238 58.93 -10.35 -16.95
N ALA A 239 59.97 -9.65 -17.39
CA ALA A 239 60.92 -10.10 -18.40
C ALA A 239 62.05 -10.90 -17.76
#